data_AF-A0A1C5BMM5-F1
#
_entry.id   AF-A0A1C5BMM5-F1
#
_cell.length_a   1.000
_cell.length_b   1.000
_cell.length_c   1.000
_cell.angle_alpha   90.00
_cell.angle_beta   90.00
_cell.angle_gamma   90.00
#
_symmetry.space_group_name_H-M   'P 1'
#
loop_
_entity.id
_entity.type
_entity.pdbx_description
1 polymer ?
#
loop_
_entity_poly.entity_id
_entity_poly.type
_entity_poly.pdbx_seq_one_letter_code
_entity_poly.pdbx_strand_id
1 'polypeptide(L)' 'MSKVPDGFHRVRGHIRRNPKPRSAKRMSGWMIAGLLAGAWLWGQVFGFGESTVPTPAADPKPAASAQSAH' A
#
# COMPACT_ATOMS: atom_id res chain seq x y z
N MET A 1 -29.57 -32.45 -26.85
CA MET A 1 -29.29 -31.04 -26.48
C MET A 1 -27.99 -31.01 -25.68
N SER A 2 -26.88 -30.51 -26.25
CA SER A 2 -25.60 -30.42 -25.53
C SER A 2 -25.76 -29.50 -24.32
N LYS A 3 -25.43 -30.02 -23.13
CA LYS A 3 -25.53 -29.28 -21.86
C LYS A 3 -24.55 -28.09 -21.92
N VAL A 4 -25.03 -26.91 -21.53
CA VAL A 4 -24.19 -25.70 -21.47
C VAL A 4 -23.22 -25.87 -20.29
N PRO A 5 -21.91 -25.58 -20.44
CA PRO A 5 -20.97 -25.63 -19.32
C PRO A 5 -21.34 -24.65 -18.20
N ASP A 6 -21.07 -25.02 -16.96
CA ASP A 6 -21.37 -24.19 -15.79
C ASP A 6 -20.71 -22.80 -15.90
N GLY A 7 -21.47 -21.75 -15.57
CA GLY A 7 -21.03 -20.35 -15.67
C GLY A 7 -21.22 -19.71 -17.05
N PHE A 8 -21.87 -20.40 -17.99
CA PHE A 8 -22.21 -19.87 -19.30
C PHE A 8 -23.72 -19.88 -19.54
N HIS A 9 -24.20 -18.91 -20.34
CA HIS A 9 -25.58 -18.85 -20.79
C HIS A 9 -25.64 -18.97 -22.32
N ARG A 10 -26.60 -19.75 -22.82
CA ARG A 10 -26.82 -19.91 -24.26
C ARG A 10 -27.67 -18.75 -24.77
N VAL A 11 -27.10 -17.90 -25.62
CA VAL A 11 -27.82 -16.91 -26.41
C VAL A 11 -28.04 -17.50 -27.80
N ARG A 12 -29.08 -17.05 -28.50
CA ARG A 12 -29.52 -17.56 -29.81
C ARG A 12 -28.36 -17.57 -30.83
N GLY A 13 -27.62 -18.68 -30.92
CA GLY A 13 -26.49 -18.89 -31.82
C GLY A 13 -25.10 -19.06 -31.15
N HIS A 14 -24.90 -18.60 -29.91
CA HIS A 14 -23.58 -18.65 -29.25
C HIS A 14 -23.68 -18.70 -27.73
N ILE A 15 -22.62 -19.21 -27.11
CA ILE A 15 -22.50 -19.34 -25.66
C ILE A 15 -21.75 -18.11 -25.12
N ARG A 16 -22.37 -17.34 -24.24
CA ARG A 16 -21.74 -16.20 -23.56
C ARG A 16 -21.36 -16.57 -22.12
N ARG A 17 -20.23 -16.06 -21.64
CA ARG A 17 -19.86 -16.16 -20.21
C ARG A 17 -20.83 -15.31 -19.39
N ASN A 18 -21.38 -15.87 -18.32
CA ASN A 18 -22.06 -15.05 -17.33
C ASN A 18 -20.98 -14.16 -16.67
N PRO A 19 -21.13 -12.83 -16.61
CA PRO A 19 -20.30 -12.04 -15.73
C PRO A 19 -20.50 -12.59 -14.31
N LYS A 20 -19.53 -13.36 -13.82
CA LYS A 20 -19.52 -13.75 -12.42
C LYS A 20 -19.62 -12.44 -11.63
N PRO A 21 -20.49 -12.32 -10.61
CA PRO A 21 -20.39 -11.20 -9.69
C PRO A 21 -18.93 -11.16 -9.29
N ARG A 22 -18.28 -10.02 -9.52
CA ARG A 22 -16.83 -9.85 -9.41
C ARG A 22 -16.47 -9.96 -7.93
N SER A 23 -16.56 -11.18 -7.41
CA SER A 23 -16.47 -11.59 -6.01
C SER A 23 -15.02 -11.73 -5.59
N ALA A 24 -14.18 -10.83 -6.08
CA ALA A 24 -13.09 -10.38 -5.25
C ALA A 24 -13.79 -9.41 -4.29
N LYS A 25 -13.93 -9.78 -3.02
CA LYS A 25 -14.37 -8.89 -1.93
C LYS A 25 -13.43 -7.68 -1.98
N ARG A 26 -13.78 -6.67 -2.78
CA ARG A 26 -12.98 -5.48 -2.97
C ARG A 26 -13.00 -4.80 -1.63
N MET A 27 -11.94 -5.00 -0.85
CA MET A 27 -11.72 -4.20 0.34
C MET A 27 -11.79 -2.75 -0.11
N SER A 28 -12.70 -1.99 0.50
CA SER A 28 -12.84 -0.57 0.23
C SER A 28 -11.44 0.06 0.28
N GLY A 29 -11.09 0.91 -0.68
CA GLY A 29 -9.77 1.55 -0.69
C GLY A 29 -9.45 2.24 0.64
N TRP A 30 -10.49 2.74 1.32
CA TRP A 30 -10.42 3.28 2.67
C TRP A 30 -10.02 2.28 3.74
N MET A 31 -10.47 1.02 3.64
CA MET A 31 -10.06 -0.02 4.56
C MET A 31 -8.58 -0.37 4.37
N ILE A 32 -8.09 -0.39 3.13
CA ILE A 32 -6.66 -0.58 2.83
C ILE A 32 -5.84 0.61 3.38
N ALA A 33 -6.30 1.84 3.15
CA ALA A 33 -5.65 3.04 3.69
C ALA A 33 -5.60 3.02 5.22
N GLY A 34 -6.68 2.62 5.89
CA GLY A 34 -6.74 2.48 7.34
C GLY A 34 -5.76 1.44 7.88
N LEU A 35 -5.63 0.28 7.21
CA LEU A 35 -4.64 -0.73 7.60
C LEU A 35 -3.20 -0.21 7.45
N LEU A 36 -2.90 0.49 6.36
CA LEU A 36 -1.56 1.06 6.13
C LEU A 36 -1.22 2.14 7.16
N ALA A 37 -2.16 3.04 7.45
CA ALA A 37 -1.98 4.07 8.47
C ALA A 37 -1.79 3.47 9.86
N GLY A 38 -2.57 2.43 10.21
CA GLY A 38 -2.42 1.70 11.46
C GLY A 38 -1.06 1.00 11.57
N ALA A 39 -0.62 0.31 10.52
CA ALA A 39 0.69 -0.34 10.49
C ALA A 39 1.84 0.68 10.61
N TRP A 40 1.74 1.81 9.92
CA TRP A 40 2.73 2.89 9.99
C TRP A 40 2.82 3.48 11.41
N LEU A 41 1.67 3.81 12.02
CA LEU A 41 1.62 4.31 13.39
C LEU A 41 2.17 3.27 14.39
N TRP A 42 1.90 1.99 14.16
CA TRP A 42 2.37 0.92 15.03
C TRP A 42 3.90 0.85 15.09
N GLY A 43 4.60 0.92 13.96
CA GLY A 43 6.06 0.91 14.03
C GLY A 43 6.70 2.26 14.32
N GLN A 44 5.94 3.37 14.35
CA GLN A 44 6.37 4.57 15.08
C GLN A 44 6.35 4.36 16.60
N VAL A 45 5.31 3.67 17.14
CA VAL A 45 5.13 3.45 18.58
C VAL A 45 6.05 2.38 19.14
N PHE A 46 6.19 1.24 18.44
CA PHE A 46 6.96 0.09 18.93
C PHE A 46 8.38 0.01 18.32
N GLY A 47 8.71 0.89 17.39
CA GLY A 47 9.94 0.84 16.60
C GLY A 47 9.87 -0.22 15.50
N PHE A 48 10.03 0.21 14.26
CA PHE A 48 10.43 -0.70 13.18
C PHE A 48 11.91 -1.01 13.39
N GLY A 49 12.26 -2.27 13.66
CA GLY A 49 13.63 -2.68 13.95
C GLY A 49 14.63 -2.00 13.02
N GLU A 50 15.51 -1.20 13.61
CA GLU A 50 16.52 -0.34 13.00
C GLU A 50 17.17 -1.03 11.78
N SER A 51 16.64 -0.78 10.59
CA SER A 51 17.36 -0.93 9.32
C SER A 51 17.60 0.48 8.80
N THR A 52 18.17 1.32 9.65
CA THR A 52 18.58 2.67 9.31
C THR A 52 19.68 2.53 8.27
N VAL A 53 19.33 2.81 7.02
CA VAL A 53 20.35 3.30 6.08
C VAL A 53 20.84 4.59 6.73
N PRO A 54 22.11 4.68 7.15
CA PRO A 54 22.59 5.90 7.77
C PRO A 54 22.52 6.99 6.71
N THR A 55 21.58 7.93 6.87
CA THR A 55 21.70 9.26 6.28
C THR A 55 23.03 9.80 6.80
N PRO A 56 24.01 10.16 5.95
CA PRO A 56 25.21 10.82 6.44
C PRO A 56 24.76 12.07 7.18
N ALA A 57 25.07 12.16 8.47
CA ALA A 57 24.78 13.34 9.26
C ALA A 57 25.38 14.55 8.54
N ALA A 58 24.56 15.57 8.28
CA ALA A 58 25.09 16.84 7.81
C ALA A 58 26.08 17.34 8.87
N ASP A 59 27.37 17.39 8.52
CA ASP A 59 28.44 17.86 9.40
C ASP A 59 28.03 19.18 10.06
N PRO A 60 28.10 19.30 11.40
CA PRO A 60 27.81 20.57 12.03
C PRO A 60 28.91 21.57 11.64
N LYS A 61 28.56 22.53 10.78
CA LYS A 61 29.43 23.66 10.43
C LYS A 61 29.73 24.44 11.73
N PRO A 62 30.98 24.50 12.21
CA PRO A 62 31.30 25.34 13.35
C PRO A 62 31.15 26.80 12.89
N ALA A 63 30.16 27.50 13.45
CA ALA A 63 30.14 28.95 13.41
C ALA A 63 31.30 29.42 14.30
N ALA A 64 32.43 29.76 13.69
CA ALA A 64 33.50 30.49 14.35
C ALA A 64 32.93 31.86 14.77
N SER A 65 32.41 31.93 16.00
CA SER A 65 32.14 33.19 16.67
C SER A 65 33.48 33.86 16.92
N ALA A 66 33.77 34.87 16.12
CA ALA A 66 34.94 35.72 16.23
C ALA A 66 35.07 36.25 17.67
N GLN A 67 36.27 36.13 18.23
CA GLN A 67 36.65 36.81 19.47
C GLN A 67 36.43 38.31 19.28
N SER A 68 35.56 38.91 20.11
CA SER A 68 35.48 40.36 20.23
C SER A 68 36.69 40.84 21.02
N ALA A 69 37.66 41.43 20.33
CA ALA A 69 38.67 42.27 20.94
C ALA A 69 38.20 43.73 20.86
N HIS A 70 37.78 44.31 22.00
CA HIS A 70 37.95 45.72 22.29
C HIS A 70 37.80 46.02 23.78
#